data_AF-C8P6F5-F1
#
_entry.id   AF-C8P6F5-F1
#
_cell.length_a   1.000
_cell.length_b   1.000
_cell.length_c   1.000
_cell.angle_alpha   90.00
_cell.angle_beta   90.00
_cell.angle_gamma   90.00
#
_symmetry.space_group_name_H-M   'P 1'
#
loop_
_entity.id
_entity.type
_entity.pdbx_description
1 polymer ?
#
loop_
_entity_poly.entity_id
_entity_poly.type
_entity_poly.pdbx_seq_one_letter_code
_entity_poly.pdbx_strand_id
1 'polypeptide(L)'
;MEITQKLECFPVPQNEWENYWMDQDINDRGIRIDQQLVNNAIKCQNVFHDQYLQTAKELTGLANPNSPLQLKDWLQQQGAKTDSLSKASVAQLLQTTTGKVHQILALRQLLSKSSVKKYQAMQKAMCQDGRVHGLLQFYGANRTGRWAGRLVQVQNLPRNSMPDLEEARKLVKQGNVTALAMLYDSVPDVLSQLIRTAFIPSKNHHFYVADFSAVEARVIAWLSNEEWRQEAFAKNEDIYCASASQMFGVPVVKHGINGELRQKGKIAELALGYGGSIGALKAMGATKLVLTDDELPPLVQMWRNASPHIVQFWWDVDKAAKECIKTHLPQTTHGMKFIYRSGCMFLRLRSGRYLCYPKPKIGTNRFGSESITFMGINTVKKWDRIETYGAKLVENIVQATSRDLLAEAMRRLEATENTVVMHIHDEAVIDAPSNRSLDTMVQLMTEVPDWANGLILNAAGFVSDFYKKD
;
A
#
# COMPACT_ATOMS: atom_id res chain seq x y z
N MET A 1 28.73 22.68 1.72
CA MET A 1 29.41 22.99 0.45
C MET A 1 29.96 21.76 -0.24
N GLU A 2 30.79 20.91 0.40
CA GLU A 2 31.38 19.73 -0.27
C GLU A 2 30.35 18.71 -0.79
N ILE A 3 29.29 18.43 -0.03
CA ILE A 3 28.20 17.54 -0.50
C ILE A 3 27.48 18.16 -1.71
N THR A 4 27.18 19.46 -1.66
CA THR A 4 26.53 20.19 -2.76
C THR A 4 27.36 20.09 -4.04
N GLN A 5 28.66 20.36 -3.97
CA GLN A 5 29.58 20.24 -5.12
C GLN A 5 29.62 18.81 -5.70
N LYS A 6 29.58 17.79 -4.85
CA LYS A 6 29.50 16.38 -5.31
C LYS A 6 28.17 16.08 -5.99
N LEU A 7 27.08 16.69 -5.53
CA LEU A 7 25.73 16.51 -6.09
C LEU A 7 25.48 17.33 -7.36
N GLU A 8 26.19 18.44 -7.58
CA GLU A 8 26.12 19.23 -8.83
C GLU A 8 26.42 18.39 -10.08
N CYS A 9 27.22 17.32 -9.94
CA CYS A 9 27.47 16.34 -11.00
C CYS A 9 26.22 15.52 -11.43
N PHE A 10 25.16 15.57 -10.62
CA PHE A 10 23.92 14.79 -10.74
C PHE A 10 22.70 15.73 -10.59
N PRO A 11 22.49 16.66 -11.54
CA PRO A 11 21.38 17.59 -11.45
C PRO A 11 20.05 16.82 -11.40
N VAL A 12 19.17 17.25 -10.49
CA VAL A 12 17.79 16.76 -10.42
C VAL A 12 17.04 17.30 -11.65
N PRO A 13 16.37 16.43 -12.43
CA PRO A 13 15.57 16.87 -13.59
C PRO A 13 14.51 17.91 -13.22
N GLN A 14 14.23 18.87 -14.12
CA GLN A 14 13.29 19.96 -13.86
C GLN A 14 11.88 19.46 -13.50
N ASN A 15 11.39 18.42 -14.19
CA ASN A 15 10.10 17.80 -13.89
C ASN A 15 10.03 17.20 -12.47
N GLU A 16 11.16 16.78 -11.89
CA GLU A 16 11.19 16.31 -10.51
C GLU A 16 11.13 17.47 -9.50
N TRP A 17 11.67 18.64 -9.84
CA TRP A 17 11.46 19.86 -9.05
C TRP A 17 10.00 20.32 -9.09
N GLU A 18 9.36 20.24 -10.26
CA GLU A 18 7.92 20.53 -10.40
C GLU A 18 7.07 19.58 -9.57
N ASN A 19 7.39 18.28 -9.60
CA ASN A 19 6.73 17.28 -8.76
C ASN A 19 6.95 17.54 -7.25
N TYR A 20 8.13 18.06 -6.87
CA TYR A 20 8.43 18.46 -5.49
C TYR A 20 7.62 19.69 -5.06
N TRP A 21 7.52 20.72 -5.90
CA TRP A 21 6.71 21.91 -5.62
C TRP A 21 5.23 21.57 -5.50
N MET A 22 4.70 20.75 -6.41
CA MET A 22 3.34 20.24 -6.31
C MET A 22 3.10 19.48 -5.00
N ASP A 23 4.05 18.65 -4.53
CA ASP A 23 3.95 18.01 -3.20
C ASP A 23 3.91 19.04 -2.06
N GLN A 24 4.70 20.13 -2.15
CA GLN A 24 4.67 21.19 -1.15
C GLN A 24 3.32 21.92 -1.18
N ASP A 25 2.79 22.25 -2.35
CA ASP A 25 1.47 22.88 -2.49
C ASP A 25 0.35 21.99 -1.94
N ILE A 26 0.40 20.67 -2.17
CA ILE A 26 -0.54 19.70 -1.57
C ILE A 26 -0.41 19.73 -0.03
N ASN A 27 0.81 19.69 0.49
CA ASN A 27 1.07 19.68 1.93
C ASN A 27 0.64 21.00 2.61
N ASP A 28 0.89 22.14 1.98
CA ASP A 28 0.56 23.46 2.48
C ASP A 28 -0.94 23.72 2.42
N ARG A 29 -1.64 23.23 1.38
CA ARG A 29 -3.11 23.22 1.38
C ARG A 29 -3.67 22.37 2.51
N GLY A 30 -3.09 21.20 2.75
CA GLY A 30 -3.59 20.26 3.74
C GLY A 30 -5.02 19.77 3.46
N ILE A 31 -5.63 19.08 4.43
CA ILE A 31 -6.98 18.51 4.31
C ILE A 31 -7.78 18.79 5.58
N ARG A 32 -9.05 19.15 5.43
CA ARG A 32 -9.92 19.47 6.58
C ARG A 32 -10.31 18.20 7.34
N ILE A 33 -10.41 18.32 8.66
CA ILE A 33 -10.88 17.23 9.52
C ILE A 33 -12.19 17.57 10.22
N ASP A 34 -13.05 16.57 10.41
CA ASP A 34 -14.25 16.67 11.24
C ASP A 34 -13.86 16.61 12.71
N GLN A 35 -13.52 17.77 13.28
CA GLN A 35 -13.03 17.90 14.66
C GLN A 35 -14.00 17.28 15.69
N GLN A 36 -15.31 17.40 15.46
CA GLN A 36 -16.32 16.82 16.34
C GLN A 36 -16.26 15.29 16.33
N LEU A 37 -16.18 14.70 15.13
CA LEU A 37 -16.02 13.24 14.99
C LEU A 37 -14.72 12.76 15.67
N VAL A 38 -13.60 13.44 15.41
CA VAL A 38 -12.28 13.07 15.97
C VAL A 38 -12.32 13.11 17.50
N ASN A 39 -12.83 14.20 18.09
CA ASN A 39 -12.89 14.36 19.53
C ASN A 39 -13.81 13.31 20.18
N ASN A 40 -14.97 13.05 19.59
CA ASN A 40 -15.92 12.08 20.12
C ASN A 40 -15.46 10.64 19.92
N ALA A 41 -14.72 10.32 18.84
CA ALA A 41 -14.07 9.03 18.65
C ALA A 41 -13.03 8.74 19.75
N ILE A 42 -12.20 9.73 20.10
CA ILE A 42 -11.23 9.61 21.19
C ILE A 42 -11.94 9.37 22.53
N LYS A 43 -12.97 10.17 22.84
CA LYS A 43 -13.76 10.01 24.07
C LYS A 43 -14.43 8.64 24.15
N CYS A 44 -15.09 8.24 23.07
CA CYS A 44 -15.79 6.96 22.96
C CYS A 44 -14.81 5.80 23.19
N GLN A 45 -13.63 5.81 22.54
CA GLN A 45 -12.68 4.74 22.79
C GLN A 45 -12.15 4.74 24.22
N ASN A 46 -11.87 5.88 24.83
CA ASN A 46 -11.38 5.89 26.22
C ASN A 46 -12.39 5.22 27.16
N VAL A 47 -13.70 5.51 27.00
CA VAL A 47 -14.78 4.86 27.77
C VAL A 47 -14.74 3.34 27.62
N PHE A 48 -14.73 2.83 26.38
CA PHE A 48 -14.69 1.37 26.16
C PHE A 48 -13.37 0.73 26.58
N HIS A 49 -12.24 1.43 26.41
CA HIS A 49 -10.93 0.94 26.84
C HIS A 49 -10.89 0.73 28.35
N ASP A 50 -11.40 1.71 29.10
CA ASP A 50 -11.46 1.63 30.57
C ASP A 50 -12.40 0.51 31.03
N GLN A 51 -13.56 0.35 30.36
CA GLN A 51 -14.48 -0.77 30.61
C GLN A 51 -13.81 -2.13 30.36
N TYR A 52 -13.19 -2.33 29.19
CA TYR A 52 -12.52 -3.59 28.86
C TYR A 52 -11.35 -3.88 29.80
N LEU A 53 -10.59 -2.85 30.18
CA LEU A 53 -9.48 -3.00 31.13
C LEU A 53 -10.01 -3.40 32.51
N GLN A 54 -11.11 -2.79 32.95
CA GLN A 54 -11.75 -3.12 34.22
C GLN A 54 -12.28 -4.56 34.23
N THR A 55 -13.01 -4.98 33.19
CA THR A 55 -13.45 -6.37 33.04
C THR A 55 -12.27 -7.35 33.00
N ALA A 56 -11.18 -6.99 32.31
CA ALA A 56 -9.98 -7.82 32.27
C ALA A 56 -9.32 -7.93 33.66
N LYS A 57 -9.32 -6.86 34.47
CA LYS A 57 -8.82 -6.89 35.85
C LYS A 57 -9.68 -7.79 36.73
N GLU A 58 -11.00 -7.67 36.65
CA GLU A 58 -11.94 -8.49 37.43
C GLU A 58 -11.81 -9.97 37.10
N LEU A 59 -11.66 -10.29 35.82
CA LEU A 59 -11.46 -11.67 35.39
C LEU A 59 -10.07 -12.18 35.78
N THR A 60 -8.98 -11.45 35.52
CA THR A 60 -7.63 -11.99 35.75
C THR A 60 -7.13 -11.86 37.19
N GLY A 61 -7.60 -10.87 37.96
CA GLY A 61 -7.00 -10.45 39.22
C GLY A 61 -5.66 -9.71 39.06
N LEU A 62 -5.23 -9.41 37.84
CA LEU A 62 -3.95 -8.75 37.58
C LEU A 62 -4.05 -7.24 37.84
N ALA A 63 -2.96 -6.67 38.37
CA ALA A 63 -2.83 -5.21 38.50
C ALA A 63 -2.85 -4.49 37.14
N ASN A 64 -2.21 -5.09 36.12
CA ASN A 64 -2.20 -4.58 34.76
C ASN A 64 -2.36 -5.71 33.72
N PRO A 65 -3.60 -6.08 33.35
CA PRO A 65 -3.87 -7.08 32.31
C PRO A 65 -3.36 -6.70 30.91
N ASN A 66 -3.00 -5.42 30.70
CA ASN A 66 -2.45 -4.95 29.44
C ASN A 66 -0.94 -5.21 29.32
N SER A 67 -0.26 -5.56 30.42
CA SER A 67 1.15 -5.94 30.42
C SER A 67 1.34 -7.33 29.80
N PRO A 68 2.14 -7.46 28.70
CA PRO A 68 2.35 -8.76 28.08
C PRO A 68 2.99 -9.79 29.01
N LEU A 69 3.85 -9.36 29.94
CA LEU A 69 4.50 -10.26 30.90
C LEU A 69 3.47 -10.84 31.88
N GLN A 70 2.71 -9.95 32.56
CA GLN A 70 1.70 -10.38 33.52
C GLN A 70 0.63 -11.28 32.87
N LEU A 71 0.22 -10.95 31.65
CA LEU A 71 -0.78 -11.73 30.94
C LEU A 71 -0.24 -13.10 30.51
N LYS A 72 1.02 -13.21 30.07
CA LYS A 72 1.63 -14.51 29.75
C LYS A 72 1.73 -15.41 30.98
N ASP A 73 2.15 -14.85 32.11
CA ASP A 73 2.26 -15.60 33.37
C ASP A 73 0.88 -16.12 33.82
N TRP A 74 -0.15 -15.27 33.74
CA TRP A 74 -1.52 -15.68 34.04
C TRP A 74 -2.03 -16.75 33.07
N LEU A 75 -1.81 -16.60 31.76
CA LEU A 75 -2.20 -17.59 30.77
C LEU A 75 -1.50 -18.94 31.02
N GLN A 76 -0.23 -18.92 31.41
CA GLN A 76 0.51 -20.13 31.78
C GLN A 76 -0.11 -20.82 33.01
N GLN A 77 -0.51 -20.06 34.03
CA GLN A 77 -1.20 -20.60 35.22
C GLN A 77 -2.57 -21.21 34.87
N GLN A 78 -3.24 -20.69 33.85
CA GLN A 78 -4.51 -21.22 33.34
C GLN A 78 -4.33 -22.34 32.28
N GLY A 79 -3.10 -22.83 32.07
CA GLY A 79 -2.81 -23.94 31.15
C GLY A 79 -2.69 -23.55 29.67
N ALA A 80 -2.70 -22.26 29.33
CA ALA A 80 -2.61 -21.74 27.95
C ALA A 80 -1.25 -21.06 27.69
N LYS A 81 -0.15 -21.83 27.73
CA LYS A 81 1.20 -21.29 27.50
C LYS A 81 1.33 -20.70 26.10
N THR A 82 1.93 -19.51 26.00
CA THR A 82 2.23 -18.88 24.72
C THR A 82 3.51 -18.06 24.74
N ASP A 83 4.32 -18.18 23.70
CA ASP A 83 5.57 -17.43 23.56
C ASP A 83 5.32 -16.00 23.05
N SER A 84 4.15 -15.73 22.46
CA SER A 84 3.83 -14.46 21.82
C SER A 84 2.37 -14.07 21.99
N LEU A 85 2.13 -12.80 22.31
CA LEU A 85 0.80 -12.19 22.34
C LEU A 85 0.59 -11.27 21.14
N SER A 86 1.20 -11.62 20.00
CA SER A 86 0.96 -10.93 18.73
C SER A 86 -0.49 -11.15 18.27
N LYS A 87 -0.99 -10.28 17.37
CA LYS A 87 -2.35 -10.40 16.81
C LYS A 87 -2.58 -11.80 16.20
N ALA A 88 -1.59 -12.34 15.50
CA ALA A 88 -1.68 -13.67 14.88
C ALA A 88 -1.71 -14.79 15.94
N SER A 89 -0.84 -14.72 16.94
CA SER A 89 -0.77 -15.70 18.02
C SER A 89 -2.05 -15.73 18.85
N VAL A 90 -2.59 -14.56 19.21
CA VAL A 90 -3.87 -14.46 19.95
C VAL A 90 -5.03 -15.00 19.12
N ALA A 91 -5.08 -14.71 17.81
CA ALA A 91 -6.11 -15.26 16.93
C ALA A 91 -6.06 -16.80 16.85
N GLN A 92 -4.87 -17.39 16.83
CA GLN A 92 -4.71 -18.85 16.85
C GLN A 92 -5.16 -19.45 18.20
N LEU A 93 -4.79 -18.82 19.32
CA LEU A 93 -5.21 -19.28 20.65
C LEU A 93 -6.74 -19.20 20.84
N LEU A 94 -7.40 -18.18 20.27
CA LEU A 94 -8.86 -18.05 20.35
C LEU A 94 -9.60 -19.21 19.67
N GLN A 95 -8.98 -19.92 18.73
CA GLN A 95 -9.59 -21.09 18.07
C GLN A 95 -9.61 -22.33 18.98
N THR A 96 -8.69 -22.43 19.95
CA THR A 96 -8.51 -23.62 20.79
C THR A 96 -8.86 -23.40 22.26
N THR A 97 -9.08 -22.14 22.67
CA THR A 97 -9.38 -21.78 24.05
C THR A 97 -10.87 -21.55 24.25
N THR A 98 -11.36 -21.90 25.45
CA THR A 98 -12.75 -21.68 25.87
C THR A 98 -12.80 -21.01 27.24
N GLY A 99 -14.01 -20.63 27.68
CA GLY A 99 -14.25 -20.07 29.01
C GLY A 99 -13.46 -18.78 29.29
N LYS A 100 -12.88 -18.71 30.48
CA LYS A 100 -12.24 -17.48 31.00
C LYS A 100 -11.00 -17.06 30.21
N VAL A 101 -10.20 -18.03 29.75
CA VAL A 101 -9.01 -17.78 28.92
C VAL A 101 -9.44 -17.15 27.58
N HIS A 102 -10.48 -17.70 26.95
CA HIS A 102 -11.02 -17.17 25.70
C HIS A 102 -11.48 -15.71 25.85
N GLN A 103 -12.24 -15.40 26.91
CA GLN A 103 -12.72 -14.04 27.18
C GLN A 103 -11.57 -13.04 27.34
N ILE A 104 -10.51 -13.41 28.07
CA ILE A 104 -9.33 -12.55 28.26
C ILE A 104 -8.56 -12.34 26.96
N LEU A 105 -8.41 -13.38 26.14
CA LEU A 105 -7.76 -13.26 24.83
C LEU A 105 -8.58 -12.38 23.88
N ALA A 106 -9.91 -12.45 23.95
CA ALA A 106 -10.81 -11.57 23.18
C ALA A 106 -10.70 -10.11 23.65
N LEU A 107 -10.73 -9.85 24.97
CA LEU A 107 -10.49 -8.52 25.54
C LEU A 107 -9.12 -7.97 25.16
N ARG A 108 -8.08 -8.82 25.13
CA ARG A 108 -6.74 -8.43 24.69
C ARG A 108 -6.73 -7.98 23.23
N GLN A 109 -7.48 -8.61 22.33
CA GLN A 109 -7.61 -8.14 20.95
C GLN A 109 -8.24 -6.74 20.89
N LEU A 110 -9.27 -6.49 21.70
CA LEU A 110 -9.93 -5.18 21.75
C LEU A 110 -8.99 -4.09 22.31
N LEU A 111 -8.31 -4.36 23.43
CA LEU A 111 -7.38 -3.44 24.09
C LEU A 111 -6.14 -3.12 23.24
N SER A 112 -5.75 -4.03 22.34
CA SER A 112 -4.57 -3.85 21.48
C SER A 112 -4.86 -3.11 20.17
N LYS A 113 -6.13 -2.88 19.80
CA LYS A 113 -6.48 -2.07 18.62
C LYS A 113 -6.09 -0.60 18.87
N SER A 114 -5.18 -0.07 18.04
CA SER A 114 -4.61 1.27 18.18
C SER A 114 -5.28 2.34 17.31
N SER A 115 -6.58 2.18 16.99
CA SER A 115 -7.38 3.14 16.20
C SER A 115 -7.28 4.58 16.72
N VAL A 116 -7.21 4.76 18.03
CA VAL A 116 -7.07 6.07 18.70
C VAL A 116 -5.82 6.83 18.29
N LYS A 117 -4.70 6.15 17.99
CA LYS A 117 -3.44 6.84 17.65
C LYS A 117 -3.58 7.72 16.42
N LYS A 118 -4.43 7.32 15.46
CA LYS A 118 -4.69 8.11 14.25
C LYS A 118 -5.53 9.34 14.57
N TYR A 119 -6.60 9.20 15.35
CA TYR A 119 -7.40 10.34 15.81
C TYR A 119 -6.59 11.32 16.66
N GLN A 120 -5.76 10.81 17.57
CA GLN A 120 -4.83 11.64 18.36
C GLN A 120 -3.81 12.35 17.47
N ALA A 121 -3.29 11.68 16.44
CA ALA A 121 -2.39 12.31 15.48
C ALA A 121 -3.10 13.43 14.70
N MET A 122 -4.36 13.22 14.28
CA MET A 122 -5.18 14.26 13.64
C MET A 122 -5.37 15.46 14.57
N GLN A 123 -5.78 15.20 15.83
CA GLN A 123 -6.00 16.26 16.82
C GLN A 123 -4.72 17.06 17.10
N LYS A 124 -3.56 16.40 17.18
CA LYS A 124 -2.26 17.06 17.42
C LYS A 124 -1.74 17.83 16.21
N ALA A 125 -2.05 17.36 15.01
CA ALA A 125 -1.54 17.94 13.76
C ALA A 125 -2.49 18.98 13.13
N MET A 126 -3.69 19.14 13.68
CA MET A 126 -4.67 20.11 13.19
C MET A 126 -4.22 21.54 13.49
N CYS A 127 -4.23 22.36 12.45
CA CYS A 127 -3.92 23.78 12.49
C CYS A 127 -5.18 24.62 12.77
N GLN A 128 -4.98 25.93 12.97
CA GLN A 128 -6.06 26.87 13.34
C GLN A 128 -7.15 27.00 12.28
N ASP A 129 -6.82 26.70 11.01
CA ASP A 129 -7.75 26.67 9.88
C ASP A 129 -8.62 25.39 9.83
N GLY A 130 -8.44 24.49 10.80
CA GLY A 130 -9.16 23.21 10.88
C GLY A 130 -8.65 22.15 9.91
N ARG A 131 -7.48 22.35 9.31
CA ARG A 131 -6.84 21.41 8.38
C ARG A 131 -5.61 20.76 9.01
N VAL A 132 -5.20 19.63 8.42
CA VAL A 132 -3.95 18.96 8.75
C VAL A 132 -3.03 19.04 7.53
N HIS A 133 -1.84 19.60 7.75
CA HIS A 133 -0.83 19.89 6.73
C HIS A 133 0.35 18.92 6.83
N GLY A 134 1.23 18.87 5.83
CA GLY A 134 2.46 18.08 5.88
C GLY A 134 2.24 16.57 6.00
N LEU A 135 1.16 16.06 5.40
CA LEU A 135 0.74 14.66 5.48
C LEU A 135 1.56 13.72 4.58
N LEU A 136 2.32 14.27 3.64
CA LEU A 136 3.07 13.54 2.63
C LEU A 136 4.54 13.97 2.66
N GLN A 137 5.42 13.02 2.40
CA GLN A 137 6.84 13.30 2.18
C GLN A 137 7.22 12.89 0.76
N PHE A 138 7.61 13.86 -0.07
CA PHE A 138 8.28 13.63 -1.34
C PHE A 138 9.50 12.72 -1.17
N TYR A 139 9.66 11.74 -2.07
CA TYR A 139 10.75 10.76 -2.00
C TYR A 139 10.84 9.96 -0.69
N GLY A 140 9.72 9.76 0.01
CA GLY A 140 9.68 8.95 1.22
C GLY A 140 10.16 7.50 1.04
N ALA A 141 10.06 6.95 -0.18
CA ALA A 141 10.70 5.71 -0.59
C ALA A 141 11.91 6.01 -1.50
N ASN A 142 13.11 6.03 -0.91
CA ASN A 142 14.35 6.47 -1.57
C ASN A 142 14.68 5.79 -2.91
N ARG A 143 14.19 4.57 -3.15
CA ARG A 143 14.50 3.81 -4.37
C ARG A 143 13.56 4.13 -5.52
N THR A 144 12.27 4.15 -5.27
CA THR A 144 11.24 4.30 -6.31
C THR A 144 10.78 5.73 -6.47
N GLY A 145 11.11 6.61 -5.52
CA GLY A 145 10.64 8.00 -5.47
C GLY A 145 9.18 8.13 -5.03
N ARG A 146 8.54 7.04 -4.58
CA ARG A 146 7.18 7.09 -4.01
C ARG A 146 7.16 8.01 -2.79
N TRP A 147 6.07 8.75 -2.66
CA TRP A 147 5.76 9.49 -1.45
C TRP A 147 5.55 8.54 -0.27
N ALA A 148 5.76 9.04 0.94
CA ALA A 148 5.39 8.34 2.16
C ALA A 148 4.50 9.22 3.04
N GLY A 149 3.45 8.62 3.62
CA GLY A 149 2.62 9.32 4.60
C GLY A 149 3.39 9.73 5.87
N ARG A 150 3.12 10.93 6.38
CA ARG A 150 3.63 11.51 7.63
C ARG A 150 2.49 11.93 8.54
N LEU A 151 2.82 12.21 9.80
CA LEU A 151 1.88 12.57 10.86
C LEU A 151 0.78 11.50 11.03
N VAL A 152 -0.38 11.71 10.43
CA VAL A 152 -1.49 10.75 10.42
C VAL A 152 -1.18 9.51 9.57
N GLN A 153 -0.24 9.61 8.63
CA GLN A 153 0.12 8.60 7.62
C GLN A 153 -1.11 8.15 6.81
N VAL A 154 -1.63 9.06 5.98
CA VAL A 154 -2.84 8.86 5.16
C VAL A 154 -2.77 7.67 4.19
N GLN A 155 -1.56 7.28 3.79
CA GLN A 155 -1.33 6.10 2.95
C GLN A 155 -1.47 4.75 3.69
N ASN A 156 -1.58 4.77 5.02
CA ASN A 156 -1.71 3.58 5.85
C ASN A 156 -2.90 3.72 6.81
N LEU A 157 -4.06 4.08 6.26
CA LEU A 157 -5.33 4.13 6.96
C LEU A 157 -6.08 2.80 6.81
N PRO A 158 -6.71 2.27 7.87
CA PRO A 158 -7.52 1.05 7.78
C PRO A 158 -8.63 1.18 6.72
N ARG A 159 -8.95 0.05 6.06
CA ARG A 159 -10.05 0.01 5.10
C ARG A 159 -11.40 -0.02 5.81
N ASN A 160 -12.34 0.76 5.29
CA ASN A 160 -13.76 0.68 5.63
C ASN A 160 -14.41 -0.46 4.82
N SER A 161 -15.24 -1.28 5.47
CA SER A 161 -16.01 -2.36 4.83
C SER A 161 -17.44 -2.47 5.37
N MET A 162 -17.80 -1.61 6.32
CA MET A 162 -19.12 -1.54 6.94
C MET A 162 -20.17 -1.02 5.95
N PRO A 163 -21.35 -1.68 5.85
CA PRO A 163 -22.42 -1.23 4.96
C PRO A 163 -23.09 0.07 5.43
N ASP A 164 -23.23 0.26 6.74
CA ASP A 164 -23.87 1.37 7.44
C ASP A 164 -22.86 2.39 7.99
N LEU A 165 -21.83 2.67 7.18
CA LEU A 165 -20.70 3.52 7.56
C LEU A 165 -21.14 4.95 7.96
N GLU A 166 -22.15 5.49 7.30
CA GLU A 166 -22.65 6.85 7.54
C GLU A 166 -23.45 6.94 8.84
N GLU A 167 -24.28 5.95 9.13
CA GLU A 167 -25.02 5.82 10.39
C GLU A 167 -24.06 5.69 11.58
N ALA A 168 -23.07 4.80 11.46
CA ALA A 168 -22.02 4.64 12.46
C ALA A 168 -21.27 5.96 12.71
N ARG A 169 -20.90 6.66 11.63
CA ARG A 169 -20.26 7.97 11.69
C ARG A 169 -21.11 8.99 12.44
N LYS A 170 -22.43 9.02 12.17
CA LYS A 170 -23.39 9.93 12.81
C LYS A 170 -23.48 9.66 14.32
N LEU A 171 -23.57 8.39 14.73
CA LEU A 171 -23.61 8.01 16.15
C LEU A 171 -22.34 8.43 16.91
N VAL A 172 -21.17 8.19 16.33
CA VAL A 172 -19.89 8.65 16.92
C VAL A 172 -19.83 10.17 16.96
N LYS A 173 -20.23 10.86 15.90
CA LYS A 173 -20.24 12.33 15.85
C LYS A 173 -21.19 12.94 16.89
N GLN A 174 -22.31 12.29 17.17
CA GLN A 174 -23.25 12.67 18.24
C GLN A 174 -22.74 12.31 19.65
N GLY A 175 -21.70 11.49 19.77
CA GLY A 175 -21.20 11.01 21.06
C GLY A 175 -22.11 9.96 21.70
N ASN A 176 -22.95 9.27 20.93
CA ASN A 176 -23.92 8.31 21.44
C ASN A 176 -23.27 6.93 21.67
N VAL A 177 -22.48 6.83 22.74
CA VAL A 177 -21.74 5.64 23.14
C VAL A 177 -22.68 4.45 23.41
N THR A 178 -23.86 4.70 24.00
CA THR A 178 -24.84 3.66 24.33
C THR A 178 -25.39 3.00 23.07
N ALA A 179 -25.84 3.79 22.09
CA ALA A 179 -26.33 3.23 20.83
C ALA A 179 -25.23 2.46 20.08
N LEU A 180 -23.98 2.96 20.11
CA LEU A 180 -22.85 2.24 19.50
C LEU A 180 -22.62 0.87 20.15
N ALA A 181 -22.70 0.76 21.48
CA ALA A 181 -22.59 -0.52 22.19
C ALA A 181 -23.73 -1.48 21.87
N MET A 182 -24.93 -0.96 21.61
CA MET A 182 -26.11 -1.78 21.32
C MET A 182 -26.16 -2.28 19.87
N LEU A 183 -25.66 -1.48 18.93
CA LEU A 183 -25.79 -1.76 17.49
C LEU A 183 -24.58 -2.48 16.89
N TYR A 184 -23.40 -2.40 17.52
CA TYR A 184 -22.17 -2.97 16.97
C TYR A 184 -21.45 -3.88 17.96
N ASP A 185 -21.05 -5.06 17.47
CA ASP A 185 -20.31 -6.05 18.27
C ASP A 185 -18.94 -5.56 18.76
N SER A 186 -18.32 -4.64 18.02
CA SER A 186 -16.99 -4.13 18.36
C SER A 186 -16.84 -2.63 18.05
N VAL A 187 -17.10 -1.79 19.06
CA VAL A 187 -16.89 -0.35 18.93
C VAL A 187 -15.45 0.03 18.53
N PRO A 188 -14.38 -0.61 19.06
CA PRO A 188 -13.03 -0.33 18.56
C PRO A 188 -12.84 -0.63 17.08
N ASP A 189 -13.58 -1.60 16.52
CA ASP A 189 -13.58 -1.87 15.08
C ASP A 189 -14.30 -0.79 14.30
N VAL A 190 -15.50 -0.40 14.74
CA VAL A 190 -16.27 0.71 14.18
C VAL A 190 -15.40 1.97 14.10
N LEU A 191 -14.79 2.35 15.23
CA LEU A 191 -13.90 3.51 15.29
C LEU A 191 -12.68 3.38 14.37
N SER A 192 -12.15 2.16 14.18
CA SER A 192 -11.07 1.92 13.23
C SER A 192 -11.49 2.10 11.76
N GLN A 193 -12.69 1.66 11.41
CA GLN A 193 -13.22 1.80 10.05
C GLN A 193 -13.61 3.25 9.71
N LEU A 194 -13.98 4.03 10.73
CA LEU A 194 -14.34 5.45 10.57
C LEU A 194 -13.16 6.42 10.42
N ILE A 195 -11.90 5.96 10.56
CA ILE A 195 -10.74 6.87 10.55
C ILE A 195 -10.68 7.68 9.25
N ARG A 196 -11.00 7.07 8.09
CA ARG A 196 -11.00 7.79 6.81
C ARG A 196 -12.07 8.87 6.76
N THR A 197 -13.23 8.63 7.35
CA THR A 197 -14.39 9.53 7.30
C THR A 197 -14.22 10.79 8.17
N ALA A 198 -13.12 10.86 8.93
CA ALA A 198 -12.68 12.06 9.62
C ALA A 198 -12.13 13.12 8.67
N PHE A 199 -11.61 12.75 7.50
CA PHE A 199 -11.25 13.71 6.47
C PHE A 199 -12.50 14.12 5.71
N ILE A 200 -12.70 15.43 5.59
CA ILE A 200 -13.87 16.04 4.95
C ILE A 200 -13.41 17.10 3.94
N PRO A 201 -14.17 17.32 2.85
CA PRO A 201 -13.84 18.33 1.84
C PRO A 201 -13.95 19.73 2.43
N SER A 202 -13.60 20.76 1.65
CA SER A 202 -13.81 22.16 2.03
C SER A 202 -15.31 22.51 2.12
N LYS A 203 -15.66 23.71 2.60
CA LYS A 203 -17.09 24.09 2.70
C LYS A 203 -17.66 24.18 1.28
N ASN A 204 -18.86 23.62 1.05
CA ASN A 204 -19.54 23.58 -0.25
C ASN A 204 -18.78 22.81 -1.34
N HIS A 205 -17.84 21.94 -0.95
CA HIS A 205 -17.09 21.06 -1.85
C HIS A 205 -17.43 19.60 -1.56
N HIS A 206 -17.08 18.73 -2.49
CA HIS A 206 -17.04 17.27 -2.32
C HIS A 206 -15.62 16.76 -2.57
N PHE A 207 -15.35 15.55 -2.09
CA PHE A 207 -14.21 14.80 -2.59
C PHE A 207 -14.57 14.09 -3.88
N TYR A 208 -13.74 14.29 -4.89
CA TYR A 208 -13.69 13.47 -6.08
C TYR A 208 -12.43 12.61 -5.95
N VAL A 209 -12.63 11.30 -5.86
CA VAL A 209 -11.54 10.34 -5.70
C VAL A 209 -11.37 9.61 -7.02
N ALA A 210 -10.16 9.58 -7.56
CA ALA A 210 -9.82 8.85 -8.77
C ALA A 210 -8.63 7.93 -8.51
N ASP A 211 -8.79 6.64 -8.77
CA ASP A 211 -7.83 5.57 -8.48
C ASP A 211 -7.47 4.83 -9.78
N PHE A 212 -6.18 4.63 -10.05
CA PHE A 212 -5.80 3.82 -11.20
C PHE A 212 -6.21 2.36 -11.00
N SER A 213 -6.82 1.78 -12.03
CA SER A 213 -7.23 0.38 -12.01
C SER A 213 -6.05 -0.55 -12.31
N ALA A 214 -5.44 -1.10 -11.26
CA ALA A 214 -4.35 -2.08 -11.36
C ALA A 214 -3.11 -1.55 -12.13
N VAL A 215 -2.68 -0.32 -11.84
CA VAL A 215 -1.60 0.37 -12.57
C VAL A 215 -0.31 -0.44 -12.65
N GLU A 216 0.12 -1.08 -11.56
CA GLU A 216 1.36 -1.85 -11.56
C GLU A 216 1.28 -3.08 -12.49
N ALA A 217 0.12 -3.75 -12.54
CA ALA A 217 -0.10 -4.91 -13.41
C ALA A 217 -0.13 -4.50 -14.89
N ARG A 218 -0.71 -3.32 -15.19
CA ARG A 218 -0.68 -2.72 -16.54
C ARG A 218 0.74 -2.34 -16.95
N VAL A 219 1.48 -1.69 -16.06
CA VAL A 219 2.86 -1.24 -16.31
C VAL A 219 3.80 -2.42 -16.54
N ILE A 220 3.74 -3.48 -15.73
CA ILE A 220 4.61 -4.65 -15.95
C ILE A 220 4.25 -5.38 -17.25
N ALA A 221 2.96 -5.51 -17.58
CA ALA A 221 2.51 -6.12 -18.83
C ALA A 221 3.01 -5.31 -20.05
N TRP A 222 2.89 -3.99 -20.00
CA TRP A 222 3.37 -3.09 -21.05
C TRP A 222 4.90 -3.11 -21.19
N LEU A 223 5.64 -3.02 -20.09
CA LEU A 223 7.10 -3.01 -20.14
C LEU A 223 7.68 -4.33 -20.65
N SER A 224 7.05 -5.45 -20.32
CA SER A 224 7.47 -6.79 -20.77
C SER A 224 6.89 -7.21 -22.12
N ASN A 225 5.92 -6.46 -22.66
CA ASN A 225 5.11 -6.86 -23.80
C ASN A 225 4.35 -8.18 -23.59
N GLU A 226 3.73 -8.38 -22.43
CA GLU A 226 2.90 -9.55 -22.13
C GLU A 226 1.50 -9.38 -22.79
N GLU A 227 1.38 -9.86 -24.03
CA GLU A 227 0.29 -9.53 -24.96
C GLU A 227 -1.10 -9.90 -24.44
N TRP A 228 -1.31 -11.15 -23.99
CA TRP A 228 -2.63 -11.58 -23.52
C TRP A 228 -3.11 -10.73 -22.34
N ARG A 229 -2.18 -10.25 -21.50
CA ARG A 229 -2.49 -9.44 -20.33
C ARG A 229 -2.88 -8.02 -20.75
N GLN A 230 -2.17 -7.46 -21.73
CA GLN A 230 -2.53 -6.19 -22.36
C GLN A 230 -3.89 -6.27 -23.06
N GLU A 231 -4.18 -7.37 -23.76
CA GLU A 231 -5.50 -7.58 -24.39
C GLU A 231 -6.63 -7.65 -23.36
N ALA A 232 -6.44 -8.37 -22.26
CA ALA A 232 -7.42 -8.42 -21.17
C ALA A 232 -7.69 -7.01 -20.61
N PHE A 233 -6.64 -6.21 -20.45
CA PHE A 233 -6.75 -4.81 -20.03
C PHE A 233 -7.46 -3.93 -21.07
N ALA A 234 -7.23 -4.14 -22.37
CA ALA A 234 -7.90 -3.43 -23.46
C ALA A 234 -9.41 -3.71 -23.49
N LYS A 235 -9.79 -4.96 -23.19
CA LYS A 235 -11.19 -5.42 -23.10
C LYS A 235 -11.84 -5.11 -21.76
N ASN A 236 -11.12 -4.45 -20.85
CA ASN A 236 -11.56 -4.14 -19.48
C ASN A 236 -12.01 -5.39 -18.68
N GLU A 237 -11.34 -6.53 -18.92
CA GLU A 237 -11.60 -7.78 -18.24
C GLU A 237 -11.06 -7.76 -16.80
N ASP A 238 -11.66 -8.61 -15.92
CA ASP A 238 -11.12 -8.83 -14.58
C ASP A 238 -9.78 -9.58 -14.70
N ILE A 239 -8.68 -8.86 -14.48
CA ILE A 239 -7.32 -9.40 -14.60
C ILE A 239 -7.12 -10.67 -13.77
N TYR A 240 -7.81 -10.83 -12.63
CA TYR A 240 -7.65 -12.01 -11.79
C TYR A 240 -8.36 -13.23 -12.39
N CYS A 241 -9.48 -13.01 -13.07
CA CYS A 241 -10.15 -14.04 -13.87
C CYS A 241 -9.32 -14.40 -15.10
N ALA A 242 -8.75 -13.41 -15.79
CA ALA A 242 -7.89 -13.64 -16.95
C ALA A 242 -6.62 -14.42 -16.56
N SER A 243 -5.92 -14.00 -15.49
CA SER A 243 -4.76 -14.74 -14.97
C SER A 243 -5.11 -16.16 -14.54
N ALA A 244 -6.23 -16.36 -13.84
CA ALA A 244 -6.68 -17.71 -13.50
C ALA A 244 -6.96 -18.54 -14.77
N SER A 245 -7.61 -17.95 -15.77
CA SER A 245 -7.93 -18.67 -17.01
C SER A 245 -6.67 -19.11 -17.75
N GLN A 246 -5.66 -18.25 -17.84
CA GLN A 246 -4.38 -18.57 -18.45
C GLN A 246 -3.58 -19.60 -17.65
N MET A 247 -3.59 -19.50 -16.32
CA MET A 247 -2.87 -20.44 -15.45
C MET A 247 -3.46 -21.86 -15.51
N PHE A 248 -4.80 -21.98 -15.47
CA PHE A 248 -5.49 -23.26 -15.36
C PHE A 248 -5.98 -23.82 -16.71
N GLY A 249 -5.90 -23.04 -17.79
CA GLY A 249 -6.34 -23.46 -19.13
C GLY A 249 -7.86 -23.64 -19.25
N VAL A 250 -8.64 -22.98 -18.38
CA VAL A 250 -10.11 -23.07 -18.34
C VAL A 250 -10.73 -21.67 -18.22
N PRO A 251 -11.91 -21.39 -18.79
CA PRO A 251 -12.57 -20.10 -18.60
C PRO A 251 -12.90 -19.85 -17.12
N VAL A 252 -12.62 -18.64 -16.63
CA VAL A 252 -12.94 -18.21 -15.26
C VAL A 252 -13.77 -16.94 -15.30
N VAL A 253 -14.95 -16.96 -14.69
CA VAL A 253 -15.86 -15.80 -14.58
C VAL A 253 -16.19 -15.57 -13.10
N LYS A 254 -16.04 -14.33 -12.62
CA LYS A 254 -16.11 -13.95 -11.19
C LYS A 254 -17.33 -14.51 -10.44
N HIS A 255 -18.49 -14.55 -11.09
CA HIS A 255 -19.74 -15.09 -10.55
C HIS A 255 -20.33 -16.18 -11.45
N GLY A 256 -19.47 -16.96 -12.10
CA GLY A 256 -19.88 -17.98 -13.07
C GLY A 256 -18.94 -19.18 -13.08
N ILE A 257 -18.65 -19.67 -14.27
CA ILE A 257 -17.82 -20.87 -14.50
C ILE A 257 -16.46 -20.68 -13.83
N ASN A 258 -16.06 -21.65 -12.99
CA ASN A 258 -14.80 -21.70 -12.26
C ASN A 258 -14.48 -20.45 -11.41
N GLY A 259 -15.50 -19.72 -10.94
CA GLY A 259 -15.32 -18.45 -10.20
C GLY A 259 -14.45 -18.58 -8.94
N GLU A 260 -14.39 -19.75 -8.32
CA GLU A 260 -13.51 -20.07 -7.19
C GLU A 260 -12.01 -19.95 -7.53
N LEU A 261 -11.62 -20.18 -8.78
CA LEU A 261 -10.23 -20.04 -9.24
C LEU A 261 -9.76 -18.59 -9.31
N ARG A 262 -10.69 -17.63 -9.41
CA ARG A 262 -10.37 -16.20 -9.43
C ARG A 262 -9.50 -15.79 -8.25
N GLN A 263 -9.77 -16.35 -7.07
CA GLN A 263 -9.01 -16.02 -5.88
C GLN A 263 -7.57 -16.57 -5.93
N LYS A 264 -7.36 -17.76 -6.53
CA LYS A 264 -6.02 -18.29 -6.81
C LYS A 264 -5.27 -17.39 -7.80
N GLY A 265 -5.94 -16.97 -8.88
CA GLY A 265 -5.40 -16.02 -9.86
C GLY A 265 -5.02 -14.68 -9.22
N LYS A 266 -5.86 -14.14 -8.33
CA LYS A 266 -5.58 -12.89 -7.61
C LYS A 266 -4.32 -12.95 -6.76
N ILE A 267 -4.15 -14.02 -5.97
CA ILE A 267 -2.96 -14.16 -5.13
C ILE A 267 -1.71 -14.34 -5.99
N ALA A 268 -1.79 -15.14 -7.05
CA ALA A 268 -0.68 -15.35 -7.97
C ALA A 268 -0.25 -14.04 -8.64
N GLU A 269 -1.21 -13.27 -9.16
CA GLU A 269 -0.95 -11.99 -9.81
C GLU A 269 -0.23 -10.99 -8.90
N LEU A 270 -0.69 -10.87 -7.64
CA LEU A 270 -0.13 -9.93 -6.69
C LEU A 270 1.20 -10.39 -6.08
N ALA A 271 1.44 -11.71 -6.00
CA ALA A 271 2.61 -12.26 -5.32
C ALA A 271 3.78 -12.55 -6.27
N LEU A 272 3.52 -12.95 -7.52
CA LEU A 272 4.52 -13.60 -8.37
C LEU A 272 5.14 -12.67 -9.42
N GLY A 273 4.51 -11.54 -9.73
CA GLY A 273 4.96 -10.55 -10.73
C GLY A 273 6.39 -10.03 -10.56
N TYR A 274 6.97 -10.18 -9.37
CA TYR A 274 8.32 -9.71 -9.03
C TYR A 274 9.21 -10.83 -8.48
N GLY A 275 9.06 -12.04 -9.01
CA GLY A 275 9.87 -13.20 -8.62
C GLY A 275 9.52 -13.76 -7.24
N GLY A 276 8.30 -13.50 -6.76
CA GLY A 276 7.78 -14.15 -5.56
C GLY A 276 7.75 -15.67 -5.70
N SER A 277 7.77 -16.34 -4.56
CA SER A 277 7.69 -17.81 -4.46
C SER A 277 6.70 -18.16 -3.33
N ILE A 278 6.76 -19.39 -2.83
CA ILE A 278 5.90 -19.93 -1.77
C ILE A 278 5.73 -18.97 -0.59
N GLY A 279 6.82 -18.36 -0.11
CA GLY A 279 6.77 -17.39 0.99
C GLY A 279 5.92 -16.15 0.68
N ALA A 280 5.95 -15.65 -0.56
CA ALA A 280 5.15 -14.51 -0.99
C ALA A 280 3.66 -14.90 -1.08
N LEU A 281 3.35 -16.08 -1.61
CA LEU A 281 1.98 -16.62 -1.65
C LEU A 281 1.40 -16.76 -0.24
N LYS A 282 2.18 -17.31 0.71
CA LYS A 282 1.78 -17.44 2.12
C LYS A 282 1.51 -16.06 2.75
N ALA A 283 2.39 -15.08 2.53
CA ALA A 283 2.22 -13.72 3.05
C ALA A 283 0.97 -13.02 2.49
N MET A 284 0.60 -13.31 1.23
CA MET A 284 -0.61 -12.78 0.58
C MET A 284 -1.89 -13.53 0.94
N GLY A 285 -1.82 -14.48 1.88
CA GLY A 285 -2.98 -15.15 2.46
C GLY A 285 -3.37 -16.45 1.78
N ALA A 286 -2.48 -17.08 1.00
CA ALA A 286 -2.75 -18.40 0.41
C ALA A 286 -3.18 -19.43 1.47
N THR A 287 -2.57 -19.37 2.66
CA THR A 287 -2.90 -20.27 3.79
C THR A 287 -4.29 -20.04 4.38
N LYS A 288 -4.90 -18.86 4.17
CA LYS A 288 -6.28 -18.56 4.61
C LYS A 288 -7.33 -19.11 3.65
N LEU A 289 -6.92 -19.54 2.46
CA LEU A 289 -7.80 -20.08 1.42
C LEU A 289 -7.79 -21.61 1.36
N VAL A 290 -7.23 -22.27 2.38
CA VAL A 290 -7.11 -23.73 2.42
C VAL A 290 -6.27 -24.28 1.24
N LEU A 291 -5.39 -23.46 0.65
CA LEU A 291 -4.37 -23.99 -0.26
C LEU A 291 -3.38 -24.79 0.59
N THR A 292 -3.16 -26.05 0.22
CA THR A 292 -2.17 -26.88 0.89
C THR A 292 -0.75 -26.46 0.49
N ASP A 293 0.24 -26.73 1.34
CA ASP A 293 1.63 -26.40 1.04
C ASP A 293 2.13 -27.07 -0.26
N ASP A 294 1.54 -28.22 -0.62
CA ASP A 294 1.84 -28.97 -1.84
C ASP A 294 1.25 -28.32 -3.11
N GLU A 295 0.18 -27.53 -3.01
CA GLU A 295 -0.39 -26.80 -4.14
C GLU A 295 0.41 -25.53 -4.50
N LEU A 296 1.23 -25.01 -3.59
CA LEU A 296 1.93 -23.73 -3.79
C LEU A 296 3.04 -23.78 -4.85
N PRO A 297 3.95 -24.78 -4.89
CA PRO A 297 4.96 -24.85 -5.93
C PRO A 297 4.38 -24.97 -7.36
N PRO A 298 3.38 -25.85 -7.63
CA PRO A 298 2.71 -25.89 -8.93
C PRO A 298 2.11 -24.55 -9.33
N LEU A 299 1.45 -23.84 -8.40
CA LEU A 299 0.85 -22.54 -8.67
C LEU A 299 1.88 -21.49 -9.13
N VAL A 300 3.08 -21.50 -8.51
CA VAL A 300 4.19 -20.64 -8.93
C VAL A 300 4.59 -20.94 -10.38
N GLN A 301 4.72 -22.23 -10.71
CA GLN A 301 5.14 -22.64 -12.06
C GLN A 301 4.08 -22.32 -13.11
N MET A 302 2.80 -22.54 -12.80
CA MET A 302 1.68 -22.21 -13.69
C MET A 302 1.64 -20.72 -14.03
N TRP A 303 1.81 -19.84 -13.04
CA TRP A 303 1.85 -18.40 -13.29
C TRP A 303 3.05 -17.99 -14.16
N ARG A 304 4.23 -18.57 -13.91
CA ARG A 304 5.44 -18.29 -14.72
C ARG A 304 5.28 -18.76 -16.16
N ASN A 305 4.70 -19.94 -16.37
CA ASN A 305 4.39 -20.47 -17.70
C ASN A 305 3.34 -19.61 -18.42
N ALA A 306 2.36 -19.08 -17.69
CA ALA A 306 1.35 -18.18 -18.22
C ALA A 306 1.85 -16.74 -18.44
N SER A 307 3.02 -16.36 -17.91
CA SER A 307 3.58 -15.00 -18.03
C SER A 307 5.05 -15.02 -18.50
N PRO A 308 5.33 -15.66 -19.65
CA PRO A 308 6.71 -15.89 -20.09
C PRO A 308 7.47 -14.60 -20.38
N HIS A 309 6.80 -13.56 -20.89
CA HIS A 309 7.45 -12.29 -21.21
C HIS A 309 7.79 -11.51 -19.95
N ILE A 310 6.94 -11.57 -18.91
CA ILE A 310 7.30 -10.99 -17.60
C ILE A 310 8.52 -11.70 -17.00
N VAL A 311 8.58 -13.03 -17.09
CA VAL A 311 9.72 -13.80 -16.58
C VAL A 311 10.99 -13.44 -17.36
N GLN A 312 10.91 -13.35 -18.69
CA GLN A 312 12.03 -12.94 -19.54
C GLN A 312 12.50 -11.52 -19.18
N PHE A 313 11.56 -10.60 -18.92
CA PHE A 313 11.88 -9.23 -18.50
C PHE A 313 12.72 -9.20 -17.21
N TRP A 314 12.45 -10.07 -16.24
CA TRP A 314 13.29 -10.18 -15.04
C TRP A 314 14.73 -10.54 -15.37
N TRP A 315 14.93 -11.51 -16.26
CA TRP A 315 16.26 -12.00 -16.65
C TRP A 315 17.02 -10.99 -17.50
N ASP A 316 16.34 -10.29 -18.41
CA ASP A 316 16.96 -9.27 -19.25
C ASP A 316 17.42 -8.07 -18.41
N VAL A 317 16.62 -7.67 -17.42
CA VAL A 317 17.00 -6.64 -16.45
C VAL A 317 18.17 -7.10 -15.57
N ASP A 318 18.16 -8.36 -15.11
CA ASP A 318 19.25 -8.93 -14.31
C ASP A 318 20.57 -8.91 -15.11
N LYS A 319 20.53 -9.40 -16.35
CA LYS A 319 21.66 -9.45 -17.27
C LYS A 319 22.21 -8.06 -17.53
N ALA A 320 21.37 -7.12 -17.96
CA ALA A 320 21.79 -5.75 -18.26
C ALA A 320 22.41 -5.06 -17.03
N ALA A 321 21.83 -5.23 -15.83
CA ALA A 321 22.36 -4.67 -14.61
C ALA A 321 23.72 -5.29 -14.24
N LYS A 322 23.85 -6.63 -14.30
CA LYS A 322 25.11 -7.33 -14.01
C LYS A 322 26.22 -6.96 -14.99
N GLU A 323 25.92 -6.92 -16.29
CA GLU A 323 26.87 -6.51 -17.33
C GLU A 323 27.32 -5.06 -17.13
N CYS A 324 26.39 -4.15 -16.82
CA CYS A 324 26.72 -2.76 -16.50
C CYS A 324 27.64 -2.66 -15.26
N ILE A 325 27.42 -3.47 -14.23
CA ILE A 325 28.26 -3.48 -13.01
C ILE A 325 29.64 -4.08 -13.28
N LYS A 326 29.73 -5.16 -14.07
CA LYS A 326 30.99 -5.86 -14.36
C LYS A 326 31.89 -5.07 -15.30
N THR A 327 31.31 -4.49 -16.35
CA THR A 327 32.06 -3.84 -17.43
C THR A 327 32.17 -2.33 -17.26
N HIS A 328 31.31 -1.73 -16.42
CA HIS A 328 31.08 -0.29 -16.34
C HIS A 328 30.64 0.36 -17.67
N LEU A 329 30.30 -0.44 -18.69
CA LEU A 329 29.77 0.03 -19.96
C LEU A 329 28.24 0.15 -19.88
N PRO A 330 27.63 1.16 -20.55
CA PRO A 330 26.19 1.31 -20.56
C PRO A 330 25.48 0.10 -21.18
N GLN A 331 24.38 -0.34 -20.57
CA GLN A 331 23.51 -1.42 -21.08
C GLN A 331 22.10 -0.89 -21.31
N THR A 332 21.38 -1.46 -22.27
CA THR A 332 20.01 -1.05 -22.61
C THR A 332 19.12 -2.27 -22.72
N THR A 333 17.92 -2.18 -22.17
CA THR A 333 16.90 -3.21 -22.30
C THR A 333 15.51 -2.60 -22.11
N HIS A 334 14.52 -3.04 -22.88
CA HIS A 334 13.12 -2.58 -22.78
C HIS A 334 12.94 -1.04 -22.75
N GLY A 335 13.74 -0.29 -23.52
CA GLY A 335 13.69 1.17 -23.56
C GLY A 335 14.26 1.88 -22.31
N MET A 336 14.97 1.15 -21.44
CA MET A 336 15.64 1.67 -20.25
C MET A 336 17.14 1.51 -20.38
N LYS A 337 17.90 2.39 -19.71
CA LYS A 337 19.37 2.43 -19.81
C LYS A 337 20.03 2.34 -18.45
N PHE A 338 20.94 1.38 -18.31
CA PHE A 338 21.82 1.22 -17.16
C PHE A 338 23.16 1.93 -17.44
N ILE A 339 23.64 2.72 -16.49
CA ILE A 339 24.85 3.52 -16.63
C ILE A 339 25.64 3.44 -15.32
N TYR A 340 26.94 3.16 -15.40
CA TYR A 340 27.82 3.23 -14.25
C TYR A 340 28.58 4.56 -14.24
N ARG A 341 28.45 5.35 -13.17
CA ARG A 341 29.17 6.63 -13.02
C ARG A 341 29.44 6.92 -11.54
N SER A 342 30.64 7.38 -11.23
CA SER A 342 31.07 7.80 -9.87
C SER A 342 30.72 6.79 -8.77
N GLY A 343 30.95 5.50 -9.03
CA GLY A 343 30.70 4.44 -8.06
C GLY A 343 29.22 4.09 -7.83
N CYS A 344 28.32 4.56 -8.69
CA CYS A 344 26.90 4.24 -8.65
C CYS A 344 26.46 3.62 -9.99
N MET A 345 25.56 2.65 -9.94
CA MET A 345 24.78 2.25 -11.11
C MET A 345 23.48 3.04 -11.12
N PHE A 346 23.23 3.74 -12.21
CA PHE A 346 22.00 4.45 -12.46
C PHE A 346 21.16 3.69 -13.49
N LEU A 347 19.86 3.63 -13.25
CA LEU A 347 18.87 3.09 -14.17
C LEU A 347 17.95 4.21 -14.62
N ARG A 348 18.06 4.61 -15.89
CA ARG A 348 17.16 5.58 -16.53
C ARG A 348 15.89 4.86 -16.99
N LEU A 349 14.75 5.29 -16.44
CA LEU A 349 13.41 4.86 -16.84
C LEU A 349 13.01 5.51 -18.18
N ARG A 350 11.93 5.00 -18.80
CA ARG A 350 11.36 5.60 -20.02
C ARG A 350 10.89 7.05 -19.78
N SER A 351 10.42 7.38 -18.58
CA SER A 351 10.10 8.74 -18.13
C SER A 351 11.30 9.69 -18.08
N GLY A 352 12.52 9.19 -18.27
CA GLY A 352 13.76 9.95 -18.15
C GLY A 352 14.32 10.02 -16.73
N ARG A 353 13.53 9.65 -15.72
CA ARG A 353 13.96 9.64 -14.31
C ARG A 353 14.98 8.54 -14.04
N TYR A 354 15.88 8.77 -13.09
CA TYR A 354 16.93 7.83 -12.71
C TYR A 354 16.65 7.18 -11.35
N LEU A 355 16.84 5.87 -11.27
CA LEU A 355 17.01 5.13 -10.02
C LEU A 355 18.50 4.93 -9.75
N CYS A 356 18.95 5.09 -8.50
CA CYS A 356 20.36 5.02 -8.14
C CYS A 356 20.65 3.84 -7.20
N TYR A 357 21.70 3.09 -7.53
CA TYR A 357 22.22 1.96 -6.76
C TYR A 357 23.69 2.23 -6.39
N PRO A 358 23.96 2.79 -5.19
CA PRO A 358 25.31 3.17 -4.77
C PRO A 358 26.22 1.98 -4.46
N LYS A 359 27.50 2.09 -4.87
CA LYS A 359 28.55 1.06 -4.68
C LYS A 359 28.08 -0.36 -5.01
N PRO A 360 27.50 -0.57 -6.21
CA PRO A 360 26.99 -1.87 -6.60
C PRO A 360 28.16 -2.83 -6.84
N LYS A 361 27.97 -4.09 -6.51
CA LYS A 361 28.94 -5.17 -6.69
C LYS A 361 28.22 -6.45 -7.06
N ILE A 362 28.91 -7.28 -7.82
CA ILE A 362 28.53 -8.68 -7.96
C ILE A 362 28.90 -9.40 -6.65
N GLY A 363 27.92 -10.09 -6.09
CA GLY A 363 28.07 -10.94 -4.91
C GLY A 363 27.46 -12.31 -5.17
N THR A 364 27.31 -13.07 -4.09
CA THR A 364 26.66 -14.38 -4.12
C THR A 364 25.43 -14.33 -3.23
N ASN A 365 24.30 -14.82 -3.73
CA ASN A 365 23.09 -14.95 -2.93
C ASN A 365 23.22 -16.10 -1.91
N ARG A 366 22.22 -16.21 -1.04
CA ARG A 366 22.10 -17.30 -0.06
C ARG A 366 22.06 -18.71 -0.68
N PHE A 367 21.84 -18.83 -1.98
CA PHE A 367 21.73 -20.08 -2.73
C PHE A 367 22.99 -20.39 -3.57
N GLY A 368 24.07 -19.62 -3.40
CA GLY A 368 25.33 -19.82 -4.12
C GLY A 368 25.36 -19.27 -5.56
N SER A 369 24.28 -18.64 -6.03
CA SER A 369 24.23 -18.03 -7.37
C SER A 369 24.67 -16.57 -7.35
N GLU A 370 25.12 -16.07 -8.50
CA GLU A 370 25.51 -14.67 -8.67
C GLU A 370 24.34 -13.70 -8.41
N SER A 371 24.56 -12.72 -7.54
CA SER A 371 23.58 -11.68 -7.18
C SER A 371 24.17 -10.28 -7.26
N ILE A 372 23.31 -9.27 -7.24
CA ILE A 372 23.72 -7.87 -7.18
C ILE A 372 23.60 -7.41 -5.73
N THR A 373 24.63 -6.74 -5.22
CA THR A 373 24.57 -6.07 -3.91
C THR A 373 24.93 -4.60 -4.03
N PHE A 374 24.31 -3.74 -3.23
CA PHE A 374 24.57 -2.30 -3.25
C PHE A 374 24.40 -1.70 -1.85
N MET A 375 24.90 -0.49 -1.63
CA MET A 375 24.72 0.21 -0.35
C MET A 375 23.39 0.96 -0.34
N GLY A 376 22.60 0.79 0.71
CA GLY A 376 21.30 1.44 0.86
C GLY A 376 20.78 1.39 2.29
N ILE A 377 19.62 2.02 2.52
CA ILE A 377 18.91 1.90 3.80
C ILE A 377 18.17 0.56 3.85
N ASN A 378 18.50 -0.29 4.80
CA ASN A 378 17.85 -1.60 5.00
C ASN A 378 16.51 -1.45 5.75
N THR A 379 15.82 -2.57 5.99
CA THR A 379 14.51 -2.58 6.66
C THR A 379 14.55 -2.06 8.10
N VAL A 380 15.72 -2.12 8.76
CA VAL A 380 15.94 -1.58 10.11
C VAL A 380 16.46 -0.13 10.09
N LYS A 381 16.30 0.57 8.97
CA LYS A 381 16.70 1.98 8.75
C LYS A 381 18.20 2.25 8.96
N LYS A 382 19.05 1.24 8.76
CA LYS A 382 20.52 1.40 8.79
C LYS A 382 21.08 1.41 7.37
N TRP A 383 22.12 2.21 7.16
CA TRP A 383 22.87 2.21 5.91
C TRP A 383 23.77 0.97 5.87
N ASP A 384 23.49 0.05 4.94
CA ASP A 384 24.11 -1.26 4.89
C ASP A 384 24.16 -1.81 3.45
N ARG A 385 24.87 -2.92 3.25
CA ARG A 385 24.88 -3.66 1.98
C ARG A 385 23.62 -4.51 1.87
N ILE A 386 22.90 -4.34 0.77
CA ILE A 386 21.60 -4.97 0.51
C ILE A 386 21.69 -5.75 -0.79
N GLU A 387 21.09 -6.93 -0.80
CA GLU A 387 20.96 -7.79 -1.98
C GLU A 387 19.78 -7.37 -2.87
N THR A 388 19.96 -7.47 -4.18
CA THR A 388 18.91 -7.33 -5.20
C THR A 388 19.21 -8.28 -6.37
N TYR A 389 18.20 -8.48 -7.20
CA TYR A 389 18.23 -9.34 -8.38
C TYR A 389 17.22 -8.83 -9.41
N GLY A 390 17.25 -9.37 -10.63
CA GLY A 390 16.38 -8.98 -11.75
C GLY A 390 14.95 -8.64 -11.38
N ALA A 391 14.22 -9.59 -10.80
CA ALA A 391 12.80 -9.36 -10.48
C ALA A 391 12.58 -8.26 -9.43
N LYS A 392 13.49 -8.08 -8.47
CA LYS A 392 13.44 -6.97 -7.50
C LYS A 392 13.78 -5.62 -8.16
N LEU A 393 14.66 -5.61 -9.16
CA LEU A 393 14.89 -4.42 -9.99
C LEU A 393 13.65 -4.09 -10.82
N VAL A 394 12.99 -5.09 -11.40
CA VAL A 394 11.70 -4.94 -12.11
C VAL A 394 10.62 -4.38 -11.19
N GLU A 395 10.52 -4.83 -9.94
CA GLU A 395 9.61 -4.22 -8.96
C GLU A 395 9.90 -2.73 -8.77
N ASN A 396 11.17 -2.35 -8.61
CA ASN A 396 11.54 -0.93 -8.48
C ASN A 396 11.16 -0.13 -9.73
N ILE A 397 11.40 -0.69 -10.93
CA ILE A 397 11.05 -0.08 -12.23
C ILE A 397 9.54 0.16 -12.31
N VAL A 398 8.73 -0.86 -12.04
CA VAL A 398 7.27 -0.79 -12.16
C VAL A 398 6.69 0.17 -11.13
N GLN A 399 7.14 0.11 -9.88
CA GLN A 399 6.70 1.01 -8.82
C GLN A 399 7.08 2.47 -9.08
N ALA A 400 8.29 2.69 -9.62
CA ALA A 400 8.79 4.01 -10.00
C ALA A 400 8.02 4.58 -11.20
N THR A 401 7.78 3.76 -12.22
CA THR A 401 7.00 4.15 -13.40
C THR A 401 5.55 4.47 -13.01
N SER A 402 4.92 3.67 -12.16
CA SER A 402 3.56 3.93 -11.66
C SER A 402 3.47 5.24 -10.87
N ARG A 403 4.52 5.55 -10.09
CA ARG A 403 4.65 6.84 -9.40
C ARG A 403 4.75 8.00 -10.38
N ASP A 404 5.51 7.84 -11.47
CA ASP A 404 5.68 8.88 -12.49
C ASP A 404 4.37 9.14 -13.25
N LEU A 405 3.59 8.08 -13.51
CA LEU A 405 2.25 8.19 -14.08
C LEU A 405 1.30 8.97 -13.16
N LEU A 406 1.30 8.68 -11.85
CA LEU A 406 0.49 9.45 -10.90
C LEU A 406 0.95 10.92 -10.83
N ALA A 407 2.26 11.19 -10.87
CA ALA A 407 2.78 12.55 -10.87
C ALA A 407 2.27 13.36 -12.07
N GLU A 408 2.29 12.76 -13.27
CA GLU A 408 1.74 13.37 -14.49
C GLU A 408 0.23 13.62 -14.36
N ALA A 409 -0.51 12.61 -13.91
CA ALA A 409 -1.95 12.71 -13.72
C ALA A 409 -2.34 13.83 -12.73
N MET A 410 -1.64 13.93 -11.59
CA MET A 410 -1.85 15.00 -10.63
C MET A 410 -1.52 16.39 -11.22
N ARG A 411 -0.45 16.52 -12.01
CA ARG A 411 -0.14 17.79 -12.70
C ARG A 411 -1.26 18.22 -13.64
N ARG A 412 -1.84 17.29 -14.40
CA ARG A 412 -2.99 17.57 -15.29
C ARG A 412 -4.26 17.95 -14.53
N LEU A 413 -4.51 17.30 -13.40
CA LEU A 413 -5.61 17.66 -12.50
C LEU A 413 -5.44 19.09 -11.97
N GLU A 414 -4.26 19.43 -11.43
CA GLU A 414 -3.98 20.78 -10.92
C GLU A 414 -4.07 21.85 -12.02
N ALA A 415 -3.57 21.55 -13.22
CA ALA A 415 -3.64 22.47 -14.36
C ALA A 415 -5.08 22.78 -14.85
N THR A 416 -6.05 21.96 -14.44
CA THR A 416 -7.48 22.12 -14.78
C THR A 416 -8.33 22.57 -13.59
N GLU A 417 -7.69 23.19 -12.59
CA GLU A 417 -8.31 23.66 -11.33
C GLU A 417 -8.95 22.53 -10.50
N ASN A 418 -8.55 21.27 -10.73
CA ASN A 418 -8.96 20.13 -9.92
C ASN A 418 -7.92 19.94 -8.80
N THR A 419 -8.08 20.75 -7.75
CA THR A 419 -7.18 20.84 -6.58
C THR A 419 -7.02 19.51 -5.86
N VAL A 420 -5.84 18.88 -5.97
CA VAL A 420 -5.47 17.65 -5.24
C VAL A 420 -5.08 18.00 -3.81
N VAL A 421 -5.76 17.43 -2.81
CA VAL A 421 -5.47 17.70 -1.38
C VAL A 421 -4.73 16.57 -0.68
N MET A 422 -4.78 15.37 -1.24
CA MET A 422 -3.94 14.24 -0.84
C MET A 422 -3.93 13.18 -1.93
N HIS A 423 -3.03 12.22 -1.80
CA HIS A 423 -2.99 11.05 -2.67
C HIS A 423 -2.55 9.81 -1.88
N ILE A 424 -3.10 8.65 -2.25
CA ILE A 424 -2.87 7.36 -1.61
C ILE A 424 -2.36 6.40 -2.68
N HIS A 425 -1.03 6.28 -2.79
CA HIS A 425 -0.34 5.40 -3.74
C HIS A 425 -0.66 5.68 -5.22
N ASP A 426 -1.74 5.12 -5.74
CA ASP A 426 -2.28 5.20 -7.10
C ASP A 426 -3.58 6.01 -7.20
N GLU A 427 -4.05 6.51 -6.06
CA GLU A 427 -5.30 7.26 -5.88
C GLU A 427 -5.01 8.75 -5.65
N ALA A 428 -5.70 9.63 -6.37
CA ALA A 428 -5.73 11.08 -6.15
C ALA A 428 -7.05 11.49 -5.50
N VAL A 429 -6.99 12.39 -4.51
CA VAL A 429 -8.17 12.94 -3.83
C VAL A 429 -8.24 14.43 -4.10
N ILE A 430 -9.30 14.82 -4.82
CA ILE A 430 -9.55 16.18 -5.27
C ILE A 430 -10.62 16.81 -4.36
N ASP A 431 -10.38 18.03 -3.89
CA ASP A 431 -11.33 18.84 -3.10
C ASP A 431 -11.90 19.95 -3.99
N ALA A 432 -13.11 19.75 -4.52
CA ALA A 432 -13.67 20.65 -5.51
C ALA A 432 -15.18 20.90 -5.34
N PRO A 433 -15.72 22.01 -5.89
CA PRO A 433 -17.15 22.30 -5.86
C PRO A 433 -17.98 21.26 -6.64
N SER A 434 -19.27 21.16 -6.31
CA SER A 434 -20.20 20.16 -6.86
C SER A 434 -20.46 20.24 -8.37
N ASN A 435 -20.02 21.31 -9.04
CA ASN A 435 -20.18 21.51 -10.47
C ASN A 435 -19.07 20.87 -11.33
N ARG A 436 -18.08 20.21 -10.72
CA ARG A 436 -17.02 19.50 -11.44
C ARG A 436 -17.48 18.10 -11.89
N SER A 437 -16.90 17.63 -12.99
CA SER A 437 -17.19 16.32 -13.58
C SER A 437 -16.19 15.26 -13.13
N LEU A 438 -16.69 14.19 -12.51
CA LEU A 438 -15.88 13.03 -12.15
C LEU A 438 -15.29 12.35 -13.39
N ASP A 439 -16.07 12.21 -14.46
CA ASP A 439 -15.64 11.56 -15.70
C ASP A 439 -14.45 12.29 -16.33
N THR A 440 -14.45 13.63 -16.27
CA THR A 440 -13.32 14.44 -16.74
C THR A 440 -12.07 14.18 -15.90
N MET A 441 -12.19 14.07 -14.58
CA MET A 441 -11.04 13.76 -13.70
C MET A 441 -10.51 12.35 -13.95
N VAL A 442 -11.39 11.38 -14.17
CA VAL A 442 -11.02 10.01 -14.55
C VAL A 442 -10.32 10.01 -15.91
N GLN A 443 -10.78 10.78 -16.89
CA GLN A 443 -10.13 10.94 -18.18
C GLN A 443 -8.73 11.55 -18.07
N LEU A 444 -8.54 12.58 -17.24
CA LEU A 444 -7.23 13.19 -16.99
C LEU A 444 -6.26 12.22 -16.30
N MET A 445 -6.77 11.33 -15.45
CA MET A 445 -5.97 10.26 -14.86
C MET A 445 -5.49 9.26 -15.93
N THR A 446 -6.35 8.88 -16.89
CA THR A 446 -6.04 7.83 -17.88
C THR A 446 -5.25 8.30 -19.10
N GLU A 447 -5.03 9.61 -19.24
CA GLU A 447 -4.21 10.13 -20.34
C GLU A 447 -2.77 9.60 -20.28
N VAL A 448 -2.31 9.01 -21.38
CA VAL A 448 -1.01 8.34 -21.46
C VAL A 448 0.05 9.35 -21.88
N PRO A 449 1.10 9.62 -21.08
CA PRO A 449 2.15 10.53 -21.50
C PRO A 449 2.98 9.94 -22.65
N ASP A 450 3.61 10.80 -23.46
CA ASP A 450 4.36 10.42 -24.67
C ASP A 450 5.40 9.30 -24.42
N TRP A 451 6.09 9.36 -23.27
CA TRP A 451 7.10 8.36 -22.91
C TRP A 451 6.52 6.99 -22.54
N ALA A 452 5.21 6.91 -22.31
CA ALA A 452 4.46 5.71 -21.98
C ALA A 452 3.58 5.21 -23.15
N ASN A 453 3.85 5.63 -24.38
CA ASN A 453 3.07 5.24 -25.55
C ASN A 453 2.81 3.71 -25.62
N GLY A 454 1.58 3.34 -25.94
CA GLY A 454 1.09 1.96 -25.96
C GLY A 454 0.64 1.40 -24.60
N LEU A 455 0.86 2.11 -23.49
CA LEU A 455 0.33 1.68 -22.19
C LEU A 455 -1.19 1.87 -22.13
N ILE A 456 -1.91 0.79 -21.84
CA ILE A 456 -3.37 0.84 -21.66
C ILE A 456 -3.68 1.19 -20.21
N LEU A 457 -3.91 2.48 -19.94
CA LEU A 457 -4.33 2.96 -18.62
C LEU A 457 -5.85 2.86 -18.45
N ASN A 458 -6.27 2.64 -17.21
CA ASN A 458 -7.67 2.78 -16.81
C ASN A 458 -7.73 3.30 -15.37
N ALA A 459 -8.79 4.02 -15.03
CA ALA A 459 -9.05 4.54 -13.70
C ALA A 459 -10.54 4.45 -13.38
N ALA A 460 -10.85 4.39 -12.10
CA ALA A 460 -12.21 4.47 -11.59
C ALA A 460 -12.27 5.58 -10.54
N GLY A 461 -13.46 6.12 -10.30
CA GLY A 461 -13.60 7.15 -9.29
C GLY A 461 -15.00 7.22 -8.72
N PHE A 462 -15.14 8.00 -7.65
CA PHE A 462 -16.41 8.26 -6.99
C PHE A 462 -16.40 9.64 -6.33
N VAL A 463 -17.61 10.16 -6.05
CA VAL A 463 -17.82 11.41 -5.32
C VAL A 463 -18.29 11.10 -3.90
N SER A 464 -17.81 11.85 -2.90
CA SER A 464 -18.16 11.60 -1.50
C SER A 464 -18.05 12.86 -0.62
N ASP A 465 -18.87 12.95 0.43
CA ASP A 465 -18.85 14.04 1.43
C ASP A 465 -17.78 13.87 2.51
N PHE A 466 -17.11 12.73 2.52
CA PHE A 466 -15.99 12.43 3.39
C PHE A 466 -15.12 11.35 2.73
N TYR A 467 -13.86 11.28 3.12
CA TYR A 467 -12.96 10.31 2.52
C TYR A 467 -13.33 8.89 2.95
N LYS A 468 -13.42 7.99 1.98
CA LYS A 468 -13.66 6.55 2.13
C LYS A 468 -12.92 5.82 1.01
N LYS A 469 -12.84 4.50 1.07
CA LYS A 469 -12.46 3.69 -0.09
C LYS A 469 -13.69 2.92 -0.56
N ASP A 470 -13.89 2.89 -1.87
CA ASP A 470 -14.90 2.08 -2.53
C ASP A 470 -14.61 0.58 -2.41
#